data_AF-A0A9D9A317-F1
#
_entry.id   AF-A0A9D9A317-F1
#
_cell.length_a   1.000
_cell.length_b   1.000
_cell.length_c   1.000
_cell.angle_alpha   90.00
_cell.angle_beta   90.00
_cell.angle_gamma   90.00
#
_symmetry.space_group_name_H-M   'P 1'
#
loop_
_entity.id
_entity.type
_entity.pdbx_description
1 polymer ?
#
loop_
_entity_poly.entity_id
_entity_poly.type
_entity_poly.pdbx_seq_one_letter_code
_entity_poly.pdbx_strand_id
1 'polypeptide(L)'
;MNRTSLYVCRTLLVLVVVLASGCASLSPYSISEGELERHLQDVVSEFDRNQLNSGSPLSLSLDDANITLGPDGRDVAVIDVRGQVALNALMAKLPVDIALKVEGAPVYDSSEKAIFIRRLQLLESSIDSPFFKGDLKPVTDTVMRLVAQMLETMPVYRLDETDFAQRMFGMMPVDVRVAPGRLEFVMADQ
;
A
#
# COMPACT_ATOMS: atom_id res chain seq x y z
N MET A 1 -20.07 2.26 -64.04
CA MET A 1 -20.38 2.82 -62.71
C MET A 1 -19.68 1.98 -61.64
N ASN A 2 -18.98 2.61 -60.71
CA ASN A 2 -18.79 2.18 -59.30
C ASN A 2 -17.63 1.23 -58.89
N ARG A 3 -16.46 1.23 -59.56
CA ARG A 3 -15.24 0.64 -58.94
C ARG A 3 -14.71 1.49 -57.79
N THR A 4 -14.79 2.82 -57.90
CA THR A 4 -14.39 3.78 -56.86
C THR A 4 -15.24 3.66 -55.59
N SER A 5 -16.56 3.42 -55.72
CA SER A 5 -17.47 3.20 -54.59
C SER A 5 -17.13 1.94 -53.78
N LEU A 6 -16.57 0.91 -54.43
CA LEU A 6 -16.19 -0.35 -53.78
C LEU A 6 -14.90 -0.20 -52.96
N TYR A 7 -13.93 0.59 -53.45
CA TYR A 7 -12.69 0.86 -52.72
C TYR A 7 -12.93 1.76 -51.51
N VAL A 8 -13.78 2.79 -51.64
CA VAL A 8 -14.15 3.69 -50.54
C VAL A 8 -14.86 2.93 -49.41
N CYS A 9 -15.76 2.00 -49.75
CA CYS A 9 -16.42 1.15 -48.76
C CYS A 9 -15.42 0.23 -48.03
N ARG A 10 -14.39 -0.27 -48.75
CA ARG A 10 -13.37 -1.16 -48.19
C ARG A 10 -12.38 -0.43 -47.28
N THR A 11 -11.98 0.81 -47.59
CA THR A 11 -11.15 1.64 -46.70
C THR A 11 -11.93 2.12 -45.47
N LEU A 12 -13.21 2.45 -45.62
CA LEU A 12 -14.08 2.81 -44.48
C LEU A 12 -14.22 1.63 -43.50
N LEU A 13 -14.37 0.42 -44.02
CA LEU A 13 -14.51 -0.79 -43.20
C LEU A 13 -13.21 -1.16 -42.46
N VAL A 14 -12.05 -0.94 -43.06
CA VAL A 14 -10.75 -1.12 -42.37
C VAL A 14 -10.54 -0.06 -41.28
N LEU A 15 -10.93 1.19 -41.52
CA LEU A 15 -10.85 2.26 -40.52
C LEU A 15 -11.74 1.97 -39.29
N VAL A 16 -12.94 1.45 -39.50
CA VAL A 16 -13.88 1.07 -38.43
C VAL A 16 -13.37 -0.14 -37.65
N VAL A 17 -12.74 -1.13 -38.29
CA VAL A 17 -12.14 -2.29 -37.61
C VAL A 17 -10.93 -1.89 -36.74
N VAL A 18 -10.12 -0.92 -37.18
CA VAL A 18 -8.99 -0.38 -36.38
C VAL A 18 -9.48 0.44 -35.19
N LEU A 19 -10.60 1.17 -35.33
CA LEU A 19 -11.22 1.91 -34.24
C LEU A 19 -11.97 0.98 -33.24
N ALA A 20 -12.47 -0.17 -33.69
CA ALA A 20 -13.16 -1.15 -32.85
C ALA A 20 -12.23 -2.03 -31.99
N SER A 21 -10.94 -2.13 -32.32
CA SER A 21 -9.92 -2.76 -31.46
C SER A 21 -9.54 -1.92 -30.22
N GLY A 22 -10.14 -0.74 -30.04
CA GLY A 22 -9.94 0.14 -28.89
C GLY A 22 -10.78 -0.20 -27.66
N CYS A 23 -11.62 -1.23 -27.69
CA CYS A 23 -12.32 -1.75 -26.51
C CYS A 23 -11.45 -2.77 -25.75
N ALA A 24 -10.17 -2.47 -25.54
CA ALA A 24 -9.54 -2.99 -24.34
C ALA A 24 -10.26 -2.26 -23.21
N SER A 25 -11.10 -3.00 -22.48
CA SER A 25 -11.55 -2.58 -21.15
C SER A 25 -10.37 -1.87 -20.49
N LEU A 26 -10.52 -0.58 -20.21
CA LEU A 26 -9.68 0.12 -19.26
C LEU A 26 -9.81 -0.69 -17.97
N SER A 27 -8.97 -1.72 -17.83
CA SER A 27 -8.86 -2.46 -16.60
C SER A 27 -8.44 -1.40 -15.60
N PRO A 28 -9.27 -1.09 -14.59
CA PRO A 28 -8.89 -0.11 -13.60
C PRO A 28 -7.53 -0.53 -13.07
N TYR A 29 -6.60 0.43 -13.04
CA TYR A 29 -5.30 0.17 -12.44
C TYR A 29 -5.56 -0.39 -11.04
N SER A 30 -4.96 -1.54 -10.73
CA SER A 30 -5.25 -2.25 -9.49
C SER A 30 -3.96 -2.67 -8.82
N ILE A 31 -3.94 -2.59 -7.50
CA ILE A 31 -2.79 -2.96 -6.68
C ILE A 31 -3.18 -4.20 -5.89
N SER A 32 -2.41 -5.26 -6.04
CA SER A 32 -2.60 -6.51 -5.30
C SER A 32 -2.09 -6.42 -3.86
N GLU A 33 -2.58 -7.31 -2.99
CA GLU A 33 -2.07 -7.48 -1.62
C GLU A 33 -0.54 -7.65 -1.61
N GLY A 34 -0.01 -8.55 -2.44
CA GLY A 34 1.43 -8.81 -2.53
C GLY A 34 2.27 -7.65 -3.08
N GLU A 35 1.67 -6.66 -3.76
CA GLU A 35 2.36 -5.41 -4.09
C GLU A 35 2.44 -4.48 -2.88
N LEU A 36 1.36 -4.35 -2.12
CA LEU A 36 1.34 -3.56 -0.89
C LEU A 36 2.28 -4.15 0.17
N GLU A 37 2.32 -5.48 0.31
CA GLU A 37 3.19 -6.17 1.27
C GLU A 37 4.67 -5.91 0.99
N ARG A 38 5.09 -6.04 -0.28
CA ARG A 38 6.46 -5.74 -0.71
C ARG A 38 6.81 -4.27 -0.48
N HIS A 39 5.91 -3.36 -0.84
CA HIS A 39 6.14 -1.94 -0.64
C HIS A 39 6.26 -1.59 0.85
N LEU A 40 5.43 -2.18 1.71
CA LEU A 40 5.52 -2.00 3.16
C LEU A 40 6.87 -2.48 3.71
N GLN A 41 7.39 -3.62 3.25
CA GLN A 41 8.72 -4.11 3.62
C GLN A 41 9.83 -3.14 3.20
N ASP A 42 9.74 -2.59 1.99
CA ASP A 42 10.71 -1.60 1.47
C ASP A 42 10.68 -0.31 2.29
N VAL A 43 9.49 0.24 2.57
CA VAL A 43 9.30 1.46 3.37
C VAL A 43 9.87 1.28 4.78
N VAL A 44 9.60 0.15 5.44
CA VAL A 44 10.14 -0.12 6.78
C VAL A 44 11.67 -0.22 6.75
N SER A 45 12.23 -0.89 5.74
CA SER A 45 13.68 -1.04 5.58
C SER A 45 14.37 0.31 5.31
N GLU A 46 13.74 1.18 4.51
CA GLU A 46 14.24 2.53 4.25
C GLU A 46 14.16 3.40 5.52
N PHE A 47 13.04 3.32 6.26
CA PHE A 47 12.85 4.03 7.51
C PHE A 47 13.90 3.64 8.56
N ASP A 48 14.21 2.35 8.71
CA ASP A 48 15.29 1.86 9.59
C ASP A 48 16.64 2.47 9.20
N ARG A 49 17.02 2.39 7.92
CA ARG A 49 18.27 2.97 7.42
C ARG A 49 18.36 4.46 7.70
N ASN A 50 17.28 5.20 7.44
CA ASN A 50 17.23 6.65 7.67
C ASN A 50 17.37 6.98 9.16
N GLN A 51 16.72 6.23 10.05
CA GLN A 51 16.89 6.39 11.49
C GLN A 51 18.33 6.15 11.95
N LEU A 52 18.94 5.04 11.52
CA LEU A 52 20.32 4.72 11.89
C LEU A 52 21.31 5.77 11.36
N ASN A 53 21.12 6.24 10.13
CA ASN A 53 21.94 7.30 9.53
C ASN A 53 21.78 8.64 10.26
N SER A 54 20.63 8.89 10.87
CA SER A 54 20.39 10.08 11.72
C SER A 54 21.01 9.97 13.13
N GLY A 55 21.65 8.85 13.45
CA GLY A 55 22.26 8.59 14.76
C GLY A 55 21.30 8.02 15.80
N SER A 56 20.10 7.57 15.40
CA SER A 56 19.17 6.88 16.30
C SER A 56 19.78 5.56 16.77
N PRO A 57 19.71 5.25 18.08
CA PRO A 57 20.12 3.94 18.58
C PRO A 57 19.06 2.85 18.33
N LEU A 58 17.93 3.17 17.70
CA LEU A 58 16.86 2.21 17.41
C LEU A 58 17.05 1.62 16.02
N SER A 59 16.92 0.29 15.92
CA SER A 59 16.78 -0.41 14.64
C SER A 59 15.44 -1.13 14.58
N LEU A 60 14.88 -1.24 13.38
CA LEU A 60 13.61 -1.88 13.06
C LEU A 60 13.80 -2.86 11.91
N SER A 61 13.22 -4.05 12.02
CA SER A 61 13.11 -5.00 10.92
C SER A 61 11.69 -5.55 10.82
N LEU A 62 11.27 -5.83 9.59
CA LEU A 62 10.01 -6.50 9.30
C LEU A 62 10.34 -7.91 8.80
N ASP A 63 9.89 -8.92 9.53
CA ASP A 63 10.12 -10.32 9.19
C ASP A 63 9.02 -10.84 8.24
N ASP A 64 7.79 -10.38 8.46
CA ASP A 64 6.62 -10.77 7.69
C ASP A 64 5.58 -9.64 7.67
N ALA A 65 4.90 -9.51 6.55
CA ALA A 65 3.78 -8.59 6.38
C ALA A 65 2.76 -9.24 5.45
N ASN A 66 1.55 -9.44 5.97
CA ASN A 66 0.43 -10.01 5.23
C ASN A 66 -0.71 -9.01 5.24
N ILE A 67 -1.23 -8.68 4.06
CA ILE A 67 -2.30 -7.70 3.89
C ILE A 67 -3.51 -8.43 3.30
N THR A 68 -4.66 -8.27 3.95
CA THR A 68 -5.93 -8.78 3.47
C THR A 68 -6.86 -7.61 3.15
N LEU A 69 -7.18 -7.46 1.88
CA LEU A 69 -8.05 -6.42 1.35
C LEU A 69 -9.47 -6.94 1.19
N GLY A 70 -10.41 -6.21 1.77
CA GLY A 70 -11.82 -6.50 1.69
C GLY A 70 -12.27 -7.81 2.38
N PRO A 71 -11.77 -8.13 3.60
CA PRO A 71 -12.22 -9.33 4.30
C PRO A 71 -13.73 -9.25 4.55
N ASP A 72 -14.42 -10.34 4.25
CA ASP A 72 -15.88 -10.45 4.35
C ASP A 72 -16.65 -9.37 3.55
N GLY A 73 -16.03 -8.81 2.51
CA GLY A 73 -16.62 -7.78 1.65
C GLY A 73 -16.67 -6.38 2.29
N ARG A 74 -15.96 -6.15 3.38
CA ARG A 74 -15.86 -4.83 4.04
C ARG A 74 -14.90 -3.91 3.28
N ASP A 75 -15.07 -2.60 3.40
CA ASP A 75 -14.19 -1.60 2.76
C ASP A 75 -12.97 -1.27 3.64
N VAL A 76 -12.20 -2.29 4.00
CA VAL A 76 -11.06 -2.20 4.93
C VAL A 76 -9.88 -3.05 4.46
N ALA A 77 -8.68 -2.67 4.90
CA ALA A 77 -7.47 -3.47 4.84
C ALA A 77 -7.13 -3.97 6.24
N VAL A 78 -6.89 -5.27 6.37
CA VAL A 78 -6.33 -5.88 7.58
C VAL A 78 -4.87 -6.19 7.31
N ILE A 79 -3.99 -5.72 8.18
CA ILE A 79 -2.54 -5.79 8.04
C ILE A 79 -2.00 -6.55 9.25
N ASP A 80 -1.42 -7.71 9.00
CA ASP A 80 -0.74 -8.55 9.98
C ASP A 80 0.77 -8.43 9.76
N VAL A 81 1.49 -7.91 10.75
CA VAL A 81 2.92 -7.66 10.68
C VAL A 81 3.65 -8.35 11.82
N ARG A 82 4.78 -8.96 11.50
CA ARG A 82 5.73 -9.51 12.46
C ARG A 82 7.09 -8.93 12.19
N GLY A 83 7.75 -8.47 13.24
CA GLY A 83 9.06 -7.86 13.12
C GLY A 83 9.74 -7.69 14.46
N GLN A 84 10.90 -7.05 14.43
CA GLN A 84 11.74 -6.85 15.59
C GLN A 84 12.15 -5.38 15.71
N VAL A 85 12.04 -4.85 16.91
CA VAL A 85 12.65 -3.56 17.28
C VAL A 85 13.82 -3.86 18.20
N ALA A 86 14.94 -3.19 18.00
CA ALA A 86 16.07 -3.34 18.89
C ALA A 86 16.68 -2.00 19.28
N LEU A 87 17.01 -1.88 20.56
CA LEU A 87 17.85 -0.81 21.06
C LEU A 87 19.32 -1.23 20.95
N ASN A 88 20.08 -0.50 20.13
CA ASN A 88 21.50 -0.65 19.93
C ASN A 88 22.23 0.26 20.94
N ALA A 89 22.54 -0.29 22.11
CA ALA A 89 23.48 0.32 23.03
C ALA A 89 24.91 -0.10 22.65
N LEU A 90 25.91 0.77 22.83
CA LEU A 90 27.31 0.61 22.42
C LEU A 90 27.87 -0.83 22.43
N MET A 91 27.56 -1.62 23.47
CA MET A 91 28.07 -2.98 23.68
C MET A 91 27.00 -4.08 23.64
N ALA A 92 25.72 -3.74 23.47
CA ALA A 92 24.62 -4.70 23.56
C ALA A 92 23.43 -4.30 22.66
N LYS A 93 22.84 -5.29 21.99
CA LYS A 93 21.58 -5.16 21.27
C LYS A 93 20.46 -5.77 22.11
N LEU A 94 19.41 -5.00 22.35
CA LEU A 94 18.24 -5.41 23.12
C LEU A 94 17.04 -5.56 22.18
N PRO A 95 16.86 -6.72 21.52
CA PRO A 95 15.71 -6.98 20.68
C PRO A 95 14.42 -7.18 21.47
N VAL A 96 13.33 -6.81 20.81
CA VAL A 96 11.94 -6.98 21.22
C VAL A 96 11.18 -7.43 19.98
N ASP A 97 10.54 -8.58 20.06
CA ASP A 97 9.73 -9.13 18.99
C ASP A 97 8.32 -8.56 19.08
N ILE A 98 7.78 -8.16 17.94
CA ILE A 98 6.50 -7.47 17.83
C ILE A 98 5.64 -8.20 16.79
N ALA A 99 4.40 -8.50 17.15
CA ALA A 99 3.38 -9.01 16.24
C ALA A 99 2.12 -8.17 16.38
N LEU A 100 1.69 -7.53 15.29
CA LEU A 100 0.53 -6.63 15.28
C LEU A 100 -0.43 -7.01 14.17
N LYS A 101 -1.71 -6.92 14.48
CA LYS A 101 -2.78 -7.03 13.52
C LYS A 101 -3.64 -5.79 13.61
N VAL A 102 -3.63 -4.98 12.57
CA VAL A 102 -4.37 -3.71 12.50
C VAL A 102 -5.37 -3.76 11.36
N GLU A 103 -6.50 -3.09 11.55
CA GLU A 103 -7.49 -2.84 10.52
C GLU A 103 -7.51 -1.34 10.22
N GLY A 104 -7.63 -0.96 8.97
CA GLY A 104 -7.83 0.43 8.59
C GLY A 104 -8.46 0.56 7.23
N ALA A 105 -8.78 1.79 6.85
CA ALA A 105 -9.40 2.08 5.56
C ALA A 105 -8.36 2.68 4.61
N PRO A 106 -8.16 2.09 3.42
CA PRO A 106 -7.37 2.68 2.35
C PRO A 106 -8.00 4.00 1.90
N VAL A 107 -7.19 5.04 1.81
CA VAL A 107 -7.59 6.37 1.33
C VAL A 107 -6.53 6.88 0.38
N TYR A 108 -6.95 7.27 -0.82
CA TYR A 108 -6.06 7.92 -1.78
C TYR A 108 -5.90 9.40 -1.45
N ASP A 109 -4.67 9.87 -1.35
CA ASP A 109 -4.33 11.28 -1.26
C ASP A 109 -3.88 11.78 -2.63
N SER A 110 -4.69 12.65 -3.24
CA SER A 110 -4.41 13.20 -4.56
C SER A 110 -3.31 14.25 -4.55
N SER A 111 -2.94 14.84 -3.40
CA SER A 111 -1.81 15.75 -3.32
C SER A 111 -0.49 14.98 -3.34
N GLU A 112 -0.43 13.88 -2.59
CA GLU A 112 0.77 13.04 -2.49
C GLU A 112 0.86 11.91 -3.52
N LYS A 113 -0.21 11.72 -4.32
CA LYS A 113 -0.34 10.64 -5.30
C LYS A 113 -0.09 9.27 -4.68
N ALA A 114 -0.60 9.08 -3.46
CA ALA A 114 -0.26 7.95 -2.62
C ALA A 114 -1.48 7.42 -1.87
N ILE A 115 -1.43 6.14 -1.49
CA ILE A 115 -2.47 5.48 -0.71
C ILE A 115 -1.99 5.37 0.73
N PHE A 116 -2.83 5.82 1.65
CA PHE A 116 -2.62 5.74 3.08
C PHE A 116 -3.64 4.79 3.70
N ILE A 117 -3.28 4.19 4.83
CA ILE A 117 -4.23 3.45 5.65
C ILE A 117 -4.59 4.33 6.84
N ARG A 118 -5.84 4.80 6.86
CA ARG A 118 -6.34 5.72 7.89
C ARG A 118 -7.33 5.02 8.82
N ARG A 119 -7.61 5.65 9.96
CA ARG A 119 -8.59 5.15 10.95
C ARG A 119 -8.18 3.76 11.47
N LEU A 120 -6.91 3.65 11.85
CA LEU A 120 -6.35 2.37 12.28
C LEU A 120 -6.98 1.92 13.59
N GLN A 121 -7.43 0.68 13.61
CA GLN A 121 -7.92 -0.05 14.77
C GLN A 121 -7.03 -1.26 15.01
N LEU A 122 -6.51 -1.37 16.23
CA LEU A 122 -5.75 -2.55 16.63
C LEU A 122 -6.72 -3.71 16.89
N LEU A 123 -6.50 -4.83 16.20
CA LEU A 123 -7.23 -6.07 16.41
C LEU A 123 -6.48 -6.95 17.41
N GLU A 124 -5.18 -7.13 17.20
CA GLU A 124 -4.34 -7.98 18.04
C GLU A 124 -2.95 -7.35 18.18
N SER A 125 -2.33 -7.52 19.35
CA SER A 125 -0.93 -7.13 19.58
C SER A 125 -0.25 -8.09 20.53
N SER A 126 0.97 -8.47 20.20
CA SER A 126 1.87 -9.20 21.09
C SER A 126 3.24 -8.56 21.06
N ILE A 127 3.84 -8.44 22.23
CA ILE A 127 5.22 -7.95 22.41
C ILE A 127 5.92 -8.97 23.30
N ASP A 128 7.04 -9.52 22.82
CA ASP A 128 7.89 -10.43 23.58
C ASP A 128 9.30 -9.85 23.69
N SER A 129 9.92 -10.01 24.85
CA SER A 129 11.32 -9.63 25.05
C SER A 129 12.03 -10.69 25.87
N PRO A 130 13.14 -11.27 25.36
CA PRO A 130 13.93 -12.22 26.15
C PRO A 130 14.57 -11.58 27.39
N PHE A 131 14.65 -10.25 27.45
CA PHE A 131 15.27 -9.49 28.53
C PHE A 131 14.26 -9.00 29.59
N PHE A 132 12.96 -9.13 29.35
CA PHE A 132 11.93 -8.62 30.25
C PHE A 132 10.76 -9.60 30.39
N LYS A 133 10.50 -10.06 31.62
CA LYS A 133 9.44 -11.05 31.94
C LYS A 133 8.22 -10.47 32.67
N GLY A 134 8.15 -9.13 32.79
CA GLY A 134 7.04 -8.43 33.46
C GLY A 134 5.88 -8.15 32.50
N ASP A 135 4.81 -7.55 33.03
CA ASP A 135 3.67 -7.11 32.22
C ASP A 135 4.06 -5.91 31.34
N LEU A 136 4.19 -6.13 30.04
CA LEU A 136 4.55 -5.11 29.06
C LEU A 136 3.36 -4.24 28.60
N LYS A 137 2.14 -4.52 29.07
CA LYS A 137 0.90 -3.82 28.64
C LYS A 137 1.02 -2.29 28.55
N PRO A 138 1.57 -1.55 29.54
CA PRO A 138 1.68 -0.09 29.47
C PRO A 138 2.62 0.42 28.36
N VAL A 139 3.65 -0.38 28.04
CA VAL A 139 4.61 -0.07 26.97
C VAL A 139 3.97 -0.34 25.62
N THR A 140 3.18 -1.42 25.52
CA THR A 140 2.42 -1.78 24.32
C THR A 140 1.57 -0.61 23.83
N ASP A 141 0.74 0.00 24.68
CA ASP A 141 -0.15 1.11 24.28
C ASP A 141 0.60 2.31 23.67
N THR A 142 1.80 2.60 24.17
CA THR A 142 2.63 3.70 23.67
C THR A 142 3.23 3.36 22.31
N VAL A 143 3.78 2.15 22.16
CA VAL A 143 4.30 1.67 20.88
C VAL A 143 3.17 1.61 19.85
N MET A 144 1.96 1.25 20.24
CA MET A 144 0.79 1.20 19.35
C MET A 144 0.40 2.57 18.82
N ARG A 145 0.40 3.60 19.67
CA ARG A 145 0.14 4.97 19.22
C ARG A 145 1.19 5.44 18.21
N LEU A 146 2.45 5.05 18.41
CA LEU A 146 3.53 5.39 17.49
C LEU A 146 3.40 4.66 16.17
N VAL A 147 3.10 3.36 16.17
CA VAL A 147 2.87 2.57 14.94
C VAL A 147 1.66 3.10 14.18
N ALA A 148 0.56 3.43 14.88
CA ALA A 148 -0.62 4.02 14.26
C ALA A 148 -0.28 5.39 13.61
N GLN A 149 0.38 6.28 14.33
CA GLN A 149 0.84 7.58 13.81
C GLN A 149 1.75 7.41 12.58
N MET A 150 2.63 6.42 12.63
CA MET A 150 3.55 6.09 11.56
C MET A 150 2.81 5.63 10.31
N LEU A 151 1.89 4.68 10.43
CA LEU A 151 1.09 4.17 9.30
C LEU A 151 0.09 5.20 8.75
N GLU A 152 -0.38 6.15 9.57
CA GLU A 152 -1.23 7.26 9.09
C GLU A 152 -0.45 8.32 8.31
N THR A 153 0.87 8.41 8.51
CA THR A 153 1.73 9.41 7.85
C THR A 153 2.65 8.83 6.78
N MET A 154 2.86 7.51 6.77
CA MET A 154 3.62 6.81 5.74
C MET A 154 2.67 6.17 4.73
N PRO A 155 2.80 6.47 3.44
CA PRO A 155 1.98 5.82 2.44
C PRO A 155 2.34 4.33 2.33
N VAL A 156 1.33 3.48 2.19
CA VAL A 156 1.52 2.04 1.91
C VAL A 156 1.75 1.77 0.42
N TYR A 157 1.54 2.79 -0.41
CA TYR A 157 1.82 2.74 -1.83
C TYR A 157 1.90 4.17 -2.39
N ARG A 158 2.83 4.44 -3.30
CA ARG A 158 2.91 5.71 -4.04
C ARG A 158 2.98 5.42 -5.54
N LEU A 159 2.23 6.19 -6.33
CA LEU A 159 2.29 6.09 -7.78
C LEU A 159 3.69 6.48 -8.26
N ASP A 160 4.25 5.67 -9.14
CA ASP A 160 5.53 5.93 -9.78
C ASP A 160 5.35 6.95 -10.90
N GLU A 161 5.78 8.19 -10.65
CA GLU A 161 5.69 9.26 -11.64
C GLU A 161 6.69 9.10 -12.81
N THR A 162 7.65 8.18 -12.70
CA THR A 162 8.55 7.84 -13.81
C THR A 162 7.85 6.93 -14.83
N ASP A 163 6.84 6.18 -14.41
CA ASP A 163 5.96 5.42 -15.27
C ASP A 163 4.87 6.33 -15.88
N PHE A 164 4.82 6.38 -17.22
CA PHE A 164 3.90 7.25 -17.94
C PHE A 164 2.43 6.95 -17.62
N ALA A 165 2.05 5.68 -17.47
CA ALA A 165 0.69 5.27 -17.20
C ALA A 165 0.27 5.67 -15.78
N GLN A 166 1.11 5.37 -14.78
CA GLN A 166 0.83 5.73 -13.39
C GLN A 166 0.79 7.24 -13.18
N ARG A 167 1.69 8.00 -13.83
CA ARG A 167 1.65 9.46 -13.83
C ARG A 167 0.35 10.02 -14.40
N MET A 168 -0.15 9.43 -15.49
CA MET A 168 -1.40 9.86 -16.12
C MET A 168 -2.60 9.59 -15.19
N PHE A 169 -2.64 8.45 -14.51
CA PHE A 169 -3.66 8.17 -13.48
C PHE A 169 -3.63 9.17 -12.33
N GLY A 170 -2.43 9.52 -11.85
CA GLY A 170 -2.28 10.53 -10.79
C GLY A 170 -2.82 11.91 -11.16
N MET A 171 -2.92 12.27 -12.45
CA MET A 171 -3.46 13.56 -12.90
C MET A 171 -5.00 13.58 -13.02
N MET A 172 -5.65 12.43 -12.98
CA MET A 172 -7.11 12.31 -13.07
C MET A 172 -7.76 12.46 -11.69
N PRO A 173 -9.05 12.86 -11.60
CA PRO A 173 -9.80 12.81 -10.34
C PRO A 173 -10.12 11.34 -10.03
N VAL A 174 -9.14 10.62 -9.49
CA VAL A 174 -9.28 9.21 -9.09
C VAL A 174 -9.36 9.08 -7.57
N ASP A 175 -10.00 8.01 -7.14
CA ASP A 175 -10.00 7.51 -5.76
C ASP A 175 -9.69 6.01 -5.78
N VAL A 176 -9.54 5.42 -4.60
CA VAL A 176 -9.32 3.99 -4.43
C VAL A 176 -10.56 3.32 -3.85
N ARG A 177 -10.93 2.16 -4.39
CA ARG A 177 -11.97 1.29 -3.86
C ARG A 177 -11.37 -0.04 -3.43
N VAL A 178 -11.75 -0.54 -2.26
CA VAL A 178 -11.35 -1.88 -1.83
C VAL A 178 -12.20 -2.92 -2.56
N ALA A 179 -11.53 -3.87 -3.19
CA ALA A 179 -12.13 -5.10 -3.68
C ALA A 179 -11.45 -6.30 -2.99
N PRO A 180 -12.10 -7.48 -2.92
CA PRO A 180 -11.46 -8.65 -2.36
C PRO A 180 -10.13 -8.96 -3.06
N GLY A 181 -9.03 -8.92 -2.30
CA GLY A 181 -7.67 -9.22 -2.79
C GLY A 181 -6.93 -8.09 -3.51
N ARG A 182 -7.54 -6.91 -3.70
CA ARG A 182 -6.91 -5.79 -4.44
C ARG A 182 -7.54 -4.43 -4.16
N LEU A 183 -6.75 -3.38 -4.36
CA LEU A 183 -7.23 -2.01 -4.46
C LEU A 183 -7.47 -1.68 -5.93
N GLU A 184 -8.60 -1.05 -6.25
CA GLU A 184 -8.92 -0.62 -7.60
C GLU A 184 -9.00 0.91 -7.65
N PHE A 185 -8.27 1.52 -8.59
CA PHE A 185 -8.45 2.93 -8.86
C PHE A 185 -9.75 3.14 -9.64
N VAL A 186 -10.61 4.01 -9.09
CA VAL A 186 -11.90 4.40 -9.65
C VAL A 186 -11.91 5.90 -9.89
N MET A 187 -12.83 6.39 -10.71
CA MET A 187 -13.04 7.84 -10.80
C MET A 187 -13.68 8.33 -9.50
N ALA A 188 -13.18 9.42 -8.95
CA ALA A 188 -13.77 10.06 -7.80
C ALA A 188 -15.17 10.59 -8.18
N ASP A 189 -16.17 10.26 -7.38
CA ASP A 189 -17.50 10.85 -7.51
C ASP A 189 -17.39 12.35 -7.20
N GLN A 190 -17.83 13.20 -8.13
CA GLN A 190 -17.81 14.67 -7.99
C GLN A 190 -18.88 15.17 -7.02
#